data_AF-A0A964YJ47-F1
#
_entry.id   AF-A0A964YJ47-F1
#
_cell.length_a   1.000
_cell.length_b   1.000
_cell.length_c   1.000
_cell.angle_alpha   90.00
_cell.angle_beta   90.00
_cell.angle_gamma   90.00
#
_symmetry.space_group_name_H-M   'P 1'
#
loop_
_entity.id
_entity.type
_entity.pdbx_description
1 polymer ?
#
loop_
_entity_poly.entity_id
_entity_poly.type
_entity_poly.pdbx_seq_one_letter_code
_entity_poly.pdbx_strand_id
1 'polypeptide(L)'
;MKNVTDDFFAAGTGTLSFGLLLAAYFSSNATITLMRTFRKSMLHIEVENRNFIQIRLAAIRLTLIIVLLILATIFIMFTQNVFLGYISKSLHIKNHSLDWVIATTQIALTVLLIFFAIGLIYRYAPHVQKKWKIRTPGSILATILIILFSYLFSYWVNNIASYNKIYGSLGSILILMFLVFVNSLVLLIGFELNVSINSIKSISEKRNNI
;
A
#
# COMPACT_ATOMS: atom_id res chain seq x y z
N MET A 1 -3.78 13.61 -35.07
CA MET A 1 -3.75 12.78 -33.85
C MET A 1 -4.82 13.31 -32.91
N LYS A 2 -5.90 12.55 -32.66
CA LYS A 2 -6.86 12.92 -31.60
C LYS A 2 -6.12 12.86 -30.27
N ASN A 3 -6.17 13.94 -29.49
CA ASN A 3 -5.54 13.95 -28.17
C ASN A 3 -6.38 13.08 -27.24
N VAL A 4 -5.71 12.19 -26.51
CA VAL A 4 -6.34 11.30 -25.52
C VAL A 4 -7.16 12.10 -24.50
N THR A 5 -6.75 13.32 -24.19
CA THR A 5 -7.49 14.26 -23.34
C THR A 5 -8.91 14.52 -23.84
N ASP A 6 -9.10 14.61 -25.15
CA ASP A 6 -10.39 14.97 -25.73
C ASP A 6 -11.37 13.79 -25.63
N ASP A 7 -10.89 12.54 -25.76
CA ASP A 7 -11.72 11.35 -25.52
C ASP A 7 -12.03 11.16 -24.02
N PHE A 8 -11.13 11.53 -23.11
CA PHE A 8 -11.37 11.49 -21.66
C PHE A 8 -12.43 12.51 -21.21
N PHE A 9 -12.44 13.72 -21.78
CA PHE A 9 -13.45 14.74 -21.48
C PHE A 9 -14.71 14.62 -22.35
N ALA A 10 -14.65 13.92 -23.49
CA ALA A 10 -15.82 13.58 -24.30
C ALA A 10 -16.63 12.40 -23.73
N ALA A 11 -16.02 11.55 -22.91
CA ALA A 11 -16.74 10.63 -22.06
C ALA A 11 -17.61 11.44 -21.08
N GLY A 12 -18.93 11.49 -21.32
CA GLY A 12 -19.85 12.29 -20.51
C GLY A 12 -19.67 12.04 -19.01
N THR A 13 -19.92 13.06 -18.18
CA THR A 13 -19.76 13.01 -16.71
C THR A 13 -20.39 11.77 -16.04
N GLY A 14 -21.45 11.21 -16.63
CA GLY A 14 -22.07 9.94 -16.21
C GLY A 14 -21.20 8.69 -16.36
N THR A 15 -20.42 8.54 -17.45
CA THR A 15 -19.60 7.34 -17.69
C THR A 15 -18.35 7.32 -16.82
N LEU A 16 -17.74 8.49 -16.59
CA LEU A 16 -16.61 8.65 -15.67
C LEU A 16 -17.00 8.34 -14.23
N SER A 17 -18.14 8.87 -13.76
CA SER A 17 -18.63 8.60 -12.41
C SER A 17 -18.97 7.12 -12.20
N PHE A 18 -19.61 6.49 -13.18
CA PHE A 18 -19.93 5.06 -13.15
C PHE A 18 -18.67 4.18 -13.11
N GLY A 19 -17.67 4.49 -13.94
CA GLY A 19 -16.39 3.77 -13.95
C GLY A 19 -15.64 3.87 -12.62
N LEU A 20 -15.63 5.06 -12.01
CA LEU A 20 -14.98 5.28 -10.71
C LEU A 20 -15.66 4.49 -9.59
N LEU A 21 -16.99 4.47 -9.57
CA LEU A 21 -17.76 3.67 -8.60
C LEU A 21 -17.50 2.17 -8.77
N LEU A 22 -17.47 1.67 -10.01
CA LEU A 22 -17.13 0.28 -10.29
C LEU A 22 -15.72 -0.05 -9.83
N ALA A 23 -14.73 0.79 -10.17
CA ALA A 23 -13.35 0.59 -9.80
C ALA A 23 -13.16 0.56 -8.28
N ALA A 24 -13.79 1.48 -7.55
CA ALA A 24 -13.79 1.49 -6.10
C ALA A 24 -14.44 0.22 -5.53
N TYR A 25 -15.55 -0.23 -6.11
CA TYR A 25 -16.23 -1.46 -5.73
C TYR A 25 -15.33 -2.70 -5.92
N PHE A 26 -14.72 -2.87 -7.10
CA PHE A 26 -13.86 -4.00 -7.39
C PHE A 26 -12.56 -3.98 -6.56
N SER A 27 -11.95 -2.80 -6.40
CA SER A 27 -10.76 -2.62 -5.58
C SER A 27 -11.02 -2.99 -4.10
N SER A 28 -12.21 -2.65 -3.58
CA SER A 28 -12.58 -2.97 -2.19
C SER A 28 -12.59 -4.47 -1.88
N ASN A 29 -12.74 -5.34 -2.90
CA ASN A 29 -12.69 -6.79 -2.70
C ASN A 29 -11.35 -7.24 -2.12
N ALA A 30 -10.23 -6.62 -2.52
CA ALA A 30 -8.91 -6.94 -1.98
C ALA A 30 -8.84 -6.64 -0.48
N THR A 31 -9.35 -5.47 -0.07
CA THR A 31 -9.41 -5.05 1.32
C THR A 31 -10.33 -5.94 2.15
N ILE A 32 -11.48 -6.39 1.61
CA ILE A 32 -12.38 -7.34 2.29
C ILE A 32 -11.68 -8.67 2.54
N THR A 33 -10.96 -9.20 1.55
CA THR A 33 -10.19 -10.44 1.71
C THR A 33 -9.15 -10.28 2.81
N LEU A 34 -8.42 -9.17 2.82
CA LEU A 34 -7.44 -8.86 3.86
C LEU A 34 -8.09 -8.78 5.26
N MET A 35 -9.22 -8.07 5.40
CA MET A 35 -9.98 -8.00 6.65
C MET A 35 -10.44 -9.39 7.13
N ARG A 36 -10.91 -10.24 6.22
CA ARG A 36 -11.33 -11.62 6.54
C ARG A 36 -10.16 -12.49 6.99
N THR A 37 -9.00 -12.35 6.35
CA THR A 37 -7.77 -13.07 6.72
C THR A 37 -7.27 -12.60 8.08
N PHE A 38 -7.23 -11.30 8.34
CA PHE A 38 -6.85 -10.74 9.63
C PHE A 38 -7.78 -11.19 10.76
N ARG A 39 -9.09 -11.26 10.49
CA ARG A 39 -10.06 -11.82 11.44
C ARG A 39 -9.76 -13.28 11.80
N LYS A 40 -9.35 -14.11 10.82
CA LYS A 40 -8.97 -15.51 11.08
C LYS A 40 -7.71 -15.63 11.94
N SER A 41 -6.74 -14.73 11.76
CA SER A 41 -5.54 -14.66 12.61
C SER A 41 -5.87 -14.28 14.06
N MET A 42 -6.92 -13.47 14.25
CA MET A 42 -7.35 -12.95 15.55
C MET A 42 -8.32 -13.86 16.33
N LEU A 43 -8.42 -15.16 16.02
CA LEU A 43 -9.38 -16.05 16.70
C LEU A 43 -9.26 -16.09 18.24
N HIS A 44 -8.09 -15.72 18.78
CA HIS A 44 -7.83 -15.64 20.23
C HIS A 44 -8.19 -14.29 20.86
N ILE A 45 -8.66 -13.32 20.07
CA ILE A 45 -8.99 -11.95 20.48
C ILE A 45 -10.49 -11.74 20.24
N GLU A 46 -11.17 -11.04 21.13
CA GLU A 46 -12.60 -10.70 20.95
C GLU A 46 -12.80 -9.82 19.71
N VAL A 47 -13.43 -10.39 18.69
CA VAL A 47 -13.81 -9.69 17.45
C VAL A 47 -15.30 -9.37 17.51
N GLU A 48 -15.67 -8.14 17.18
CA GLU A 48 -17.07 -7.72 17.14
C GLU A 48 -17.80 -8.37 15.96
N ASN A 49 -18.99 -8.94 16.20
CA ASN A 49 -19.82 -9.50 15.14
C ASN A 49 -20.42 -8.38 14.29
N ARG A 50 -20.20 -8.42 12.97
CA ARG A 50 -20.71 -7.40 12.04
C ARG A 50 -21.46 -7.97 10.85
N ASN A 51 -22.49 -7.23 10.46
CA ASN A 51 -23.23 -7.47 9.23
C ASN A 51 -22.36 -7.23 8.00
N PHE A 52 -22.61 -7.99 6.95
CA PHE A 52 -21.86 -7.94 5.68
C PHE A 52 -21.73 -6.51 5.11
N ILE A 53 -22.77 -5.69 5.24
CA ILE A 53 -22.81 -4.29 4.76
C ILE A 53 -21.80 -3.41 5.50
N GLN A 54 -21.67 -3.57 6.82
CA GLN A 54 -20.73 -2.77 7.61
C GLN A 54 -19.28 -3.10 7.26
N ILE A 55 -18.98 -4.37 6.97
CA ILE A 55 -17.66 -4.81 6.51
C ILE A 55 -17.36 -4.20 5.13
N ARG A 56 -18.33 -4.23 4.21
CA ARG A 56 -18.20 -3.65 2.87
C ARG A 56 -17.91 -2.14 2.92
N LEU A 57 -18.69 -1.39 3.71
CA LEU A 57 -18.50 0.05 3.87
C LEU A 57 -17.15 0.40 4.51
N ALA A 58 -16.71 -0.37 5.51
CA ALA A 58 -15.39 -0.19 6.10
C ALA A 58 -14.26 -0.47 5.08
N ALA A 59 -14.41 -1.52 4.26
CA ALA A 59 -13.45 -1.85 3.21
C ALA A 59 -13.35 -0.73 2.18
N ILE A 60 -14.48 -0.25 1.63
CA ILE A 60 -14.51 0.86 0.66
C ILE A 60 -13.82 2.10 1.23
N ARG A 61 -14.12 2.46 2.49
CA ARG A 61 -13.48 3.61 3.15
C ARG A 61 -11.96 3.43 3.27
N LEU A 62 -11.50 2.26 3.69
CA LEU A 62 -10.08 1.97 3.82
C LEU A 62 -9.37 1.95 2.46
N THR A 63 -9.98 1.36 1.44
CA THR A 63 -9.49 1.38 0.06
C THR A 63 -9.35 2.81 -0.45
N LEU A 64 -10.36 3.66 -0.24
CA LEU A 64 -10.30 5.08 -0.65
C LEU A 64 -9.16 5.83 0.03
N ILE A 65 -8.95 5.62 1.34
CA ILE A 65 -7.83 6.24 2.07
C ILE A 65 -6.48 5.78 1.50
N ILE A 66 -6.33 4.49 1.19
CA ILE A 66 -5.10 3.94 0.61
C ILE A 66 -4.86 4.52 -0.79
N VAL A 67 -5.91 4.59 -1.62
CA VAL A 67 -5.83 5.18 -2.97
C VAL A 67 -5.44 6.65 -2.90
N LEU A 68 -6.04 7.42 -2.01
CA LEU A 68 -5.68 8.83 -1.79
C LEU A 68 -4.22 8.97 -1.33
N LEU A 69 -3.73 8.07 -0.50
CA LEU A 69 -2.34 8.07 -0.04
C LEU A 69 -1.37 7.71 -1.18
N ILE A 70 -1.73 6.78 -2.05
CA ILE A 70 -0.97 6.47 -3.27
C ILE A 70 -0.94 7.68 -4.20
N LEU A 71 -2.08 8.33 -4.44
CA LEU A 71 -2.17 9.55 -5.25
C LEU A 71 -1.34 10.69 -4.66
N ALA A 72 -1.36 10.87 -3.34
CA ALA A 72 -0.52 11.84 -2.65
C ALA A 72 0.98 11.54 -2.85
N THR A 73 1.37 10.26 -2.76
CA THR A 73 2.75 9.83 -3.05
C THR A 73 3.17 10.25 -4.46
N ILE A 74 2.36 9.93 -5.47
CA ILE A 74 2.64 10.27 -6.88
C ILE A 74 2.72 11.78 -7.06
N PHE A 75 1.78 12.53 -6.47
CA PHE A 75 1.73 13.99 -6.57
C PHE A 75 2.97 14.64 -5.96
N ILE A 76 3.43 14.17 -4.79
CA ILE A 76 4.62 14.72 -4.15
C ILE A 76 5.88 14.38 -4.96
N MET A 77 6.00 13.15 -5.46
CA MET A 77 7.13 12.76 -6.33
C MET A 77 7.21 13.64 -7.58
N PHE A 78 6.06 13.93 -8.22
CA PHE A 78 6.01 14.81 -9.39
C PHE A 78 6.38 16.25 -9.03
N THR A 79 5.78 16.80 -7.97
CA THR A 79 6.04 18.17 -7.51
C THR A 79 7.51 18.39 -7.18
N GLN A 80 8.15 17.42 -6.51
CA GLN A 80 9.56 17.49 -6.18
C GLN A 80 10.44 17.60 -7.43
N ASN A 81 10.21 16.75 -8.44
CA ASN A 81 10.98 16.78 -9.68
C ASN A 81 10.82 18.11 -10.44
N VAL A 82 9.60 18.66 -10.48
CA VAL A 82 9.31 19.92 -11.17
C VAL A 82 9.91 21.12 -10.44
N PHE A 83 9.67 21.23 -9.13
CA PHE A 83 10.12 22.38 -8.32
C PHE A 83 11.65 22.51 -8.32
N LEU A 84 12.36 21.38 -8.28
CA LEU A 84 13.82 21.36 -8.29
C LEU A 84 14.41 21.57 -9.69
N GLY A 85 13.71 21.13 -10.74
CA GLY A 85 14.06 21.48 -12.12
C GLY A 85 14.03 23.00 -12.36
N TYR A 86 13.08 23.72 -11.77
CA TYR A 86 13.04 25.19 -11.82
C TYR A 86 14.18 25.83 -11.03
N ILE A 87 14.49 25.34 -9.82
CA ILE A 87 15.57 25.87 -8.98
C ILE A 87 16.95 25.66 -9.61
N SER A 88 17.22 24.46 -10.14
CA SER A 88 18.49 24.15 -10.81
C SER A 88 18.73 25.04 -12.03
N LYS A 89 17.68 25.31 -12.81
CA LYS A 89 17.74 26.21 -13.97
C LYS A 89 17.92 27.68 -13.58
N SER A 90 17.30 28.12 -12.49
CA SER A 90 17.39 29.51 -12.03
C SER A 90 18.72 29.84 -11.34
N LEU A 91 19.35 28.86 -10.68
CA LEU A 91 20.62 29.06 -9.97
C LEU A 91 21.86 28.73 -10.83
N HIS A 92 21.72 28.20 -12.05
CA HIS A 92 22.85 27.73 -12.90
C HIS A 92 23.80 26.73 -12.20
N ILE A 93 23.34 26.10 -11.12
CA ILE A 93 24.12 25.14 -10.36
C ILE A 93 23.79 23.74 -10.87
N LYS A 94 24.71 23.17 -11.66
CA LYS A 94 24.81 21.72 -11.89
C LYS A 94 25.66 21.11 -10.76
N ASN A 95 25.11 21.03 -9.54
CA ASN A 95 25.81 20.36 -8.44
C ASN A 95 25.24 18.97 -8.20
N HIS A 96 26.12 17.96 -8.31
CA HIS A 96 25.88 16.57 -7.94
C HIS A 96 25.31 16.42 -6.50
N SER A 97 25.64 17.35 -5.60
CA SER A 97 25.12 17.38 -4.23
C SER A 97 23.61 17.61 -4.14
N LEU A 98 23.01 18.38 -5.07
CA LEU A 98 21.56 18.61 -5.07
C LEU A 98 20.83 17.35 -5.47
N ASP A 99 21.28 16.66 -6.52
CA ASP A 99 20.68 15.40 -6.99
C ASP A 99 20.66 14.32 -5.91
N TRP A 100 21.73 14.22 -5.12
CA TRP A 100 21.81 13.27 -4.02
C TRP A 100 20.82 13.58 -2.89
N VAL A 101 20.71 14.85 -2.47
CA VAL A 101 19.75 15.28 -1.44
C VAL A 101 18.31 15.02 -1.89
N ILE A 102 18.02 15.26 -3.17
CA ILE A 102 16.70 15.01 -3.77
C ILE A 102 16.37 13.51 -3.70
N ALA A 103 17.28 12.67 -4.16
CA ALA A 103 17.10 11.22 -4.14
C ALA A 103 16.90 10.68 -2.72
N THR A 104 17.71 11.12 -1.76
CA THR A 104 17.55 10.71 -0.35
C THR A 104 16.22 11.16 0.24
N THR A 105 15.80 12.40 -0.04
CA THR A 105 14.52 12.93 0.46
C THR A 105 13.32 12.18 -0.15
N GLN A 106 13.39 11.85 -1.44
CA GLN A 106 12.36 11.05 -2.13
C GLN A 106 12.20 9.68 -1.50
N ILE A 107 13.32 8.98 -1.29
CA ILE A 107 13.32 7.65 -0.69
C ILE A 107 12.77 7.72 0.73
N ALA A 108 13.25 8.66 1.56
CA ALA A 108 12.79 8.82 2.93
C ALA A 108 11.27 9.07 3.01
N LEU A 109 10.74 9.95 2.15
CA LEU A 109 9.31 10.24 2.10
C LEU A 109 8.49 9.03 1.61
N THR A 110 8.98 8.33 0.60
CA THR A 110 8.31 7.12 0.07
C THR A 110 8.22 6.05 1.15
N VAL A 111 9.31 5.81 1.89
CA VAL A 111 9.33 4.87 3.02
C VAL A 111 8.34 5.29 4.10
N LEU A 112 8.28 6.57 4.43
CA LEU A 112 7.35 7.10 5.43
C LEU A 112 5.90 6.87 5.02
N LEU A 113 5.56 7.11 3.75
CA LEU A 113 4.21 6.92 3.22
C LEU A 113 3.81 5.44 3.17
N ILE A 114 4.73 4.55 2.77
CA ILE A 114 4.51 3.10 2.83
C ILE A 114 4.23 2.67 4.27
N PHE A 115 5.03 3.16 5.23
CA PHE A 115 4.82 2.88 6.65
C PHE A 115 3.45 3.34 7.14
N PHE A 116 3.02 4.55 6.78
CA PHE A 116 1.69 5.05 7.11
C PHE A 116 0.58 4.21 6.46
N ALA A 117 0.72 3.82 5.19
CA ALA A 117 -0.25 2.98 4.50
C ALA A 117 -0.44 1.64 5.23
N ILE A 118 0.66 0.95 5.56
CA ILE A 118 0.63 -0.32 6.28
C ILE A 118 0.05 -0.14 7.69
N GLY A 119 0.48 0.91 8.41
CA GLY A 119 -0.04 1.18 9.74
C GLY A 119 -1.53 1.53 9.76
N LEU A 120 -2.05 2.20 8.73
CA LEU A 120 -3.49 2.44 8.55
C LEU A 120 -4.23 1.14 8.27
N ILE A 121 -3.68 0.27 7.42
CA ILE A 121 -4.22 -1.07 7.18
C ILE A 121 -4.30 -1.84 8.50
N TYR A 122 -3.22 -1.91 9.27
CA TYR A 122 -3.19 -2.67 10.54
C TYR A 122 -4.05 -2.06 11.64
N ARG A 123 -4.35 -0.76 11.56
CA ARG A 123 -5.21 -0.08 12.55
C ARG A 123 -6.69 -0.20 12.22
N TYR A 124 -7.06 -0.16 10.94
CA TYR A 124 -8.46 -0.04 10.50
C TYR A 124 -9.01 -1.26 9.77
N ALA A 125 -8.15 -2.15 9.26
CA ALA A 125 -8.59 -3.42 8.70
C ALA A 125 -9.09 -4.41 9.77
N PRO A 126 -8.38 -4.66 10.88
CA PRO A 126 -8.92 -5.51 11.93
C PRO A 126 -10.05 -4.78 12.66
N HIS A 127 -11.18 -5.46 12.80
CA HIS A 127 -12.31 -4.93 13.54
C HIS A 127 -12.23 -5.40 15.00
N VAL A 128 -11.31 -4.76 15.75
CA VAL A 128 -11.08 -5.00 17.18
C VAL A 128 -11.55 -3.80 18.00
N GLN A 129 -12.07 -4.06 19.21
CA GLN A 129 -12.55 -2.99 20.11
C GLN A 129 -11.43 -1.99 20.45
N LYS A 130 -10.20 -2.48 20.66
CA LYS A 130 -9.02 -1.66 20.94
C LYS A 130 -8.15 -1.51 19.69
N LYS A 131 -8.29 -0.37 19.01
CA LYS A 131 -7.48 -0.04 17.83
C LYS A 131 -5.99 0.00 18.19
N TRP A 132 -5.18 -0.68 17.41
CA TRP A 132 -3.72 -0.62 17.55
C TRP A 132 -3.18 0.75 17.16
N LYS A 133 -2.02 1.12 17.71
CA LYS A 133 -1.28 2.31 17.27
C LYS A 133 -0.74 2.05 15.86
N ILE A 134 -0.58 3.10 15.06
CA ILE A 134 0.01 2.99 13.70
C ILE A 134 1.46 2.49 13.79
N ARG A 135 2.18 2.91 14.83
CA ARG A 135 3.54 2.46 15.13
C ARG A 135 3.51 1.14 15.90
N THR A 136 3.47 0.02 15.18
CA THR A 136 3.66 -1.33 15.73
C THR A 136 4.94 -1.98 15.20
N PRO A 137 5.53 -2.95 15.93
CA PRO A 137 6.67 -3.73 15.44
C PRO A 137 6.37 -4.43 14.12
N GLY A 138 5.16 -4.94 13.92
CA GLY A 138 4.73 -5.54 12.67
C GLY A 138 4.65 -4.56 11.50
N SER A 139 4.21 -3.31 11.73
CA SER A 139 4.23 -2.28 10.67
C SER A 139 5.65 -1.94 10.22
N ILE A 140 6.60 -1.90 11.17
CA ILE A 140 8.03 -1.69 10.87
C ILE A 140 8.57 -2.87 10.05
N LEU A 141 8.33 -4.10 10.52
CA LEU A 141 8.76 -5.32 9.82
C LEU A 141 8.21 -5.37 8.38
N ALA A 142 6.89 -5.18 8.22
CA ALA A 142 6.25 -5.21 6.92
C ALA A 142 6.79 -4.12 6.00
N THR A 143 7.07 -2.91 6.51
CA THR A 143 7.68 -1.83 5.73
C THR A 143 9.06 -2.24 5.21
N ILE A 144 9.92 -2.77 6.09
CA ILE A 144 11.27 -3.23 5.72
C ILE A 144 11.19 -4.32 4.65
N LEU A 145 10.31 -5.31 4.86
CA LEU A 145 10.14 -6.42 3.92
C LEU A 145 9.59 -5.96 2.57
N ILE A 146 8.61 -5.03 2.54
CA ILE A 146 8.09 -4.47 1.28
C ILE A 146 9.19 -3.72 0.53
N ILE A 147 10.00 -2.92 1.22
CA ILE A 147 11.10 -2.18 0.59
C ILE A 147 12.14 -3.15 0.05
N LEU A 148 12.60 -4.10 0.88
CA LEU A 148 13.57 -5.11 0.49
C LEU A 148 13.08 -5.90 -0.73
N PHE A 149 11.84 -6.36 -0.70
CA PHE A 149 11.23 -7.07 -1.81
C PHE A 149 11.09 -6.19 -3.04
N SER A 150 10.74 -4.91 -2.91
CA SER A 150 10.63 -3.98 -4.04
C SER A 150 11.98 -3.79 -4.75
N TYR A 151 13.07 -3.66 -3.99
CA TYR A 151 14.42 -3.61 -4.55
C TYR A 151 14.80 -4.92 -5.25
N LEU A 152 14.56 -6.06 -4.59
CA LEU A 152 14.88 -7.38 -5.13
C LEU A 152 14.08 -7.71 -6.38
N PHE A 153 12.80 -7.33 -6.39
CA PHE A 153 11.89 -7.47 -7.52
C PHE A 153 12.30 -6.59 -8.69
N SER A 154 12.71 -5.34 -8.44
CA SER A 154 13.24 -4.44 -9.47
C SER A 154 14.48 -5.04 -10.13
N TYR A 155 15.44 -5.55 -9.34
CA TYR A 155 16.61 -6.25 -9.86
C TYR A 155 16.23 -7.50 -10.67
N TRP A 156 15.33 -8.33 -10.15
CA TRP A 156 14.85 -9.54 -10.81
C TRP A 156 14.20 -9.25 -12.17
N VAL A 157 13.30 -8.26 -12.23
CA VAL A 157 12.65 -7.86 -13.48
C VAL A 157 13.66 -7.30 -14.48
N ASN A 158 14.58 -6.43 -14.06
CA ASN A 158 15.55 -5.83 -14.98
C ASN A 158 16.52 -6.86 -15.60
N ASN A 159 16.87 -7.91 -14.86
CA ASN A 159 17.80 -8.94 -15.33
C ASN A 159 17.11 -10.10 -16.08
N ILE A 160 15.87 -10.44 -15.72
CA ILE A 160 15.13 -11.59 -16.28
C ILE A 160 14.08 -11.15 -17.32
N ALA A 161 13.82 -9.85 -17.51
CA ALA A 161 12.91 -9.35 -18.55
C ALA A 161 13.25 -9.77 -19.99
N SER A 162 14.45 -10.31 -20.25
CA SER A 162 14.76 -10.99 -21.52
C SER A 162 13.85 -12.20 -21.80
N TYR A 163 13.25 -12.82 -20.77
CA TYR A 163 12.24 -13.89 -20.88
C TYR A 163 10.86 -13.39 -21.37
N ASN A 164 10.56 -12.07 -21.31
CA ASN A 164 9.32 -11.50 -21.86
C ASN A 164 9.23 -11.68 -23.39
N LYS A 165 10.36 -11.93 -24.08
CA LYS A 165 10.34 -12.20 -25.53
C LYS A 165 9.68 -13.53 -25.90
N ILE A 166 9.62 -14.50 -24.98
CA ILE A 166 9.07 -15.84 -25.24
C ILE A 166 7.60 -15.93 -24.81
N TYR A 167 7.23 -15.28 -23.71
CA TYR A 167 5.90 -15.40 -23.11
C TYR A 167 5.02 -14.15 -23.24
N GLY A 168 5.50 -13.07 -23.85
CA GLY A 168 4.72 -11.87 -24.19
C GLY A 168 3.87 -11.34 -23.02
N SER A 169 2.57 -11.20 -23.26
CA SER A 169 1.59 -10.71 -22.26
C SER A 169 1.37 -11.66 -21.08
N LEU A 170 1.52 -12.99 -21.27
CA LEU A 170 1.36 -13.97 -20.20
C LEU A 170 2.45 -13.82 -19.12
N GLY A 171 3.68 -13.51 -19.54
CA GLY A 171 4.78 -13.22 -18.61
C GLY A 171 4.48 -12.01 -17.72
N SER A 172 3.91 -10.95 -18.29
CA SER A 172 3.56 -9.72 -17.56
C SER A 172 2.49 -9.96 -16.48
N ILE A 173 1.47 -10.77 -16.78
CA ILE A 173 0.42 -11.11 -15.81
C ILE A 173 1.01 -11.95 -14.66
N LEU A 174 1.85 -12.93 -14.96
CA LEU A 174 2.50 -13.76 -13.93
C LEU A 174 3.39 -12.93 -13.00
N ILE A 175 4.17 -12.00 -13.55
CA ILE A 175 5.00 -11.05 -12.79
C ILE A 175 4.13 -10.21 -11.85
N LEU A 176 3.00 -9.69 -12.33
CA LEU A 176 2.06 -8.92 -11.51
C LEU A 176 1.43 -9.78 -10.41
N MET A 177 0.99 -11.00 -10.73
CA MET A 177 0.42 -11.93 -9.76
C MET A 177 1.43 -12.27 -8.65
N PHE A 178 2.68 -12.55 -9.03
CA PHE A 178 3.76 -12.81 -8.08
C PHE A 178 4.04 -11.59 -7.18
N LEU A 179 4.09 -10.39 -7.76
CA LEU A 179 4.26 -9.14 -7.02
C LEU A 179 3.16 -8.97 -5.96
N VAL A 180 1.89 -9.14 -6.35
CA VAL A 180 0.74 -9.01 -5.45
C VAL A 180 0.76 -10.11 -4.39
N PHE A 181 1.12 -11.34 -4.76
CA PHE A 181 1.21 -12.48 -3.85
C PHE A 181 2.22 -12.21 -2.73
N VAL A 182 3.46 -11.83 -3.07
CA VAL A 182 4.50 -11.58 -2.06
C VAL A 182 4.16 -10.38 -1.19
N ASN A 183 3.64 -9.29 -1.76
CA ASN A 183 3.19 -8.14 -0.95
C ASN A 183 2.08 -8.53 0.03
N SER A 184 1.14 -9.38 -0.39
CA SER A 184 0.08 -9.89 0.48
C SER A 184 0.65 -10.76 1.61
N LEU A 185 1.65 -11.59 1.31
CA LEU A 185 2.34 -12.42 2.29
C LEU A 185 3.07 -11.57 3.34
N VAL A 186 3.81 -10.55 2.90
CA VAL A 186 4.51 -9.62 3.80
C VAL A 186 3.54 -8.89 4.73
N LEU A 187 2.42 -8.40 4.19
CA LEU A 187 1.37 -7.77 4.99
C LEU A 187 0.77 -8.73 6.02
N LEU A 188 0.62 -10.01 5.69
CA LEU A 188 0.13 -11.01 6.62
C LEU A 188 1.15 -11.31 7.72
N ILE A 189 2.43 -11.49 7.37
CA ILE A 189 3.52 -11.76 8.34
C ILE A 189 3.62 -10.63 9.38
N GLY A 190 3.62 -9.37 8.93
CA GLY A 190 3.67 -8.23 9.85
C GLY A 190 2.42 -8.13 10.73
N PHE A 191 1.26 -8.54 10.23
CA PHE A 191 0.03 -8.57 11.01
C PHE A 191 0.06 -9.66 12.07
N GLU A 192 0.44 -10.88 11.70
CA GLU A 192 0.60 -12.03 12.61
C GLU A 192 1.58 -11.71 13.75
N LEU A 193 2.69 -11.02 13.45
CA LEU A 193 3.63 -10.58 14.47
C LEU A 193 2.94 -9.67 15.51
N ASN A 194 2.10 -8.73 15.07
CA ASN A 194 1.36 -7.86 15.99
C ASN A 194 0.34 -8.65 16.83
N VAL A 195 -0.36 -9.61 16.23
CA VAL A 195 -1.29 -10.49 16.94
C VAL A 195 -0.56 -11.29 18.01
N SER A 196 0.57 -11.92 17.66
CA SER A 196 1.38 -12.74 18.55
C SER A 196 1.92 -11.96 19.76
N ILE A 197 2.46 -10.76 19.53
CA ILE A 197 2.95 -9.91 20.62
C ILE A 197 1.80 -9.50 21.55
N ASN A 198 0.64 -9.16 20.99
CA ASN A 198 -0.51 -8.77 21.78
C ASN A 198 -1.10 -9.95 22.58
N SER A 199 -1.13 -11.16 22.01
CA SER A 199 -1.61 -12.35 22.71
C SER A 199 -0.71 -12.68 23.91
N ILE A 200 0.61 -12.68 23.73
CA ILE A 200 1.58 -12.90 24.82
C ILE A 200 1.41 -11.86 25.93
N LYS A 201 1.25 -10.58 25.56
CA LYS A 201 1.02 -9.51 26.52
C LYS A 201 -0.25 -9.72 27.35
N SER A 202 -1.35 -10.11 26.70
CA SER A 202 -2.62 -10.38 27.38
C SER A 202 -2.56 -11.58 28.34
N ILE A 203 -1.78 -12.62 28.00
CA ILE A 203 -1.55 -13.78 28.86
C ILE A 203 -0.73 -13.37 30.09
N SER A 204 0.31 -12.55 29.89
CA SER A 204 1.13 -12.02 31.00
C SER A 204 0.33 -11.13 31.95
N GLU A 205 -0.55 -10.27 31.44
CA GLU A 205 -1.41 -9.41 32.26
C GLU A 205 -2.40 -10.25 33.10
N LYS A 206 -2.99 -11.31 32.52
CA LYS A 206 -3.85 -12.24 33.28
C LYS A 206 -3.07 -12.98 34.37
N ARG A 207 -1.84 -13.40 34.10
CA ARG A 207 -1.00 -14.12 35.08
C ARG A 207 -0.58 -13.24 36.27
N ASN A 208 -0.36 -11.94 36.05
CA ASN A 208 0.04 -11.02 37.13
C ASN A 208 -1.14 -10.52 37.99
N ASN A 209 -2.38 -10.77 37.55
CA ASN A 209 -3.61 -10.41 38.26
C ASN A 209 -4.23 -11.60 39.03
N ILE A 210 -3.50 -12.71 39.14
CA ILE A 210 -3.81 -13.89 39.96
C ILE A 210 -2.75 -13.97 41.06
#